data_AF-A0A358AFF9-F1
#
_entry.id   AF-A0A358AFF9-F1
#
_cell.length_a   1.000
_cell.length_b   1.000
_cell.length_c   1.000
_cell.angle_alpha   90.00
_cell.angle_beta   90.00
_cell.angle_gamma   90.00
#
_symmetry.space_group_name_H-M   'P 1'
#
loop_
_entity.id
_entity.type
_entity.pdbx_description
1 polymer ?
#
loop_
_entity_poly.entity_id
_entity_poly.type
_entity_poly.pdbx_seq_one_letter_code
_entity_poly.pdbx_strand_id
1 'polypeptide(L)'
;MELKKRLPFQLSLENISFDFFVTGSTRDEKALETLQITCVACDRLLLEEQVELLKEMGIRPIAINTIADALGNILPFCLEIPATKTAALLDSGANSSTLNFYRGRDLVFSREIPIGGEHFTHAMTRSLSTSTGPITISAEDAEKIKRQCGIPLEEEAKTEFLTDFGILSGEQISTMLRPTLERLVMEINRTFTYYVSTFKTHPAEELYLTGGNSRLKNLPQFLAHNLQGLKRVEPLGVLKAAKTWKDSAVFKQELVMEQAAPHLACAFGLCLGNGGKINLLPAKEKLEQKAAFLSIILKISFPLILSLNLLYYAVCFIGARSYKKFIAATTREVKKLAPASTKAREYLEIKTKLDQRKKLLEQASGSQPLWYGVFKELSAITPKEVILSKITVVENKEPKELRLAGKIFSKYTIVDLELSQYLMVLGDSPFFSNVQLVSSEQDMYSAIPAANFEIACRMKY
;
A
#
# COMPACT_ATOMS: atom_id res chain seq x y z
N MET A 1 12.99 14.64 -38.39
CA MET A 1 13.60 15.29 -39.58
C MET A 1 15.13 15.34 -39.50
N GLU A 2 15.74 15.79 -38.40
CA GLU A 2 17.22 15.88 -38.30
C GLU A 2 17.94 14.53 -38.45
N LEU A 3 17.43 13.46 -37.83
CA LEU A 3 18.02 12.12 -37.99
C LEU A 3 18.08 11.67 -39.46
N LYS A 4 17.03 11.94 -40.25
CA LYS A 4 16.98 11.56 -41.69
C LYS A 4 18.09 12.21 -42.51
N LYS A 5 18.53 13.43 -42.14
CA LYS A 5 19.64 14.12 -42.81
C LYS A 5 21.00 13.48 -42.52
N ARG A 6 21.10 12.70 -41.42
CA ARG A 6 22.33 12.03 -40.97
C ARG A 6 22.39 10.56 -41.39
N LEU A 7 21.28 9.99 -41.85
CA LEU A 7 21.20 8.62 -42.31
C LEU A 7 21.59 8.50 -43.79
N PRO A 8 22.20 7.37 -44.20
CA PRO A 8 22.34 7.01 -45.61
C PRO A 8 21.02 7.17 -46.38
N PHE A 9 21.09 7.73 -47.59
CA PHE A 9 19.89 8.11 -48.36
C PHE A 9 18.93 6.94 -48.61
N GLN A 10 19.48 5.72 -48.73
CA GLN A 10 18.76 4.48 -49.00
C GLN A 10 17.90 3.99 -47.82
N LEU A 11 18.21 4.41 -46.60
CA LEU A 11 17.50 3.91 -45.42
C LEU A 11 16.23 4.72 -45.13
N SER A 12 15.08 4.05 -45.13
CA SER A 12 13.81 4.64 -44.66
C SER A 12 13.81 4.77 -43.14
N LEU A 13 13.20 5.84 -42.61
CA LEU A 13 12.99 5.98 -41.17
C LEU A 13 12.10 4.87 -40.59
N GLU A 14 11.24 4.26 -41.42
CA GLU A 14 10.35 3.18 -41.01
C GLU A 14 11.11 1.87 -40.71
N ASN A 15 12.26 1.68 -41.34
CA ASN A 15 13.10 0.50 -41.18
C ASN A 15 14.19 0.69 -40.13
N ILE A 16 14.14 1.79 -39.36
CA ILE A 16 15.16 2.13 -38.38
C ILE A 16 14.52 2.15 -36.99
N SER A 17 15.13 1.40 -36.08
CA SER A 17 14.92 1.60 -34.65
C SER A 17 15.98 2.58 -34.14
N PHE A 18 15.56 3.60 -33.40
CA PHE A 18 16.49 4.55 -32.80
C PHE A 18 16.03 4.96 -31.41
N ASP A 19 16.99 5.34 -30.60
CA ASP A 19 16.77 5.90 -29.28
C ASP A 19 17.86 6.96 -29.03
N PHE A 20 17.60 7.89 -28.11
CA PHE A 20 18.45 9.07 -27.93
C PHE A 20 18.42 9.59 -26.49
N PHE A 21 19.48 10.28 -26.11
CA PHE A 21 19.54 10.99 -24.85
C PHE A 21 20.25 12.34 -25.01
N VAL A 22 19.94 13.27 -24.12
CA VAL A 22 20.52 14.61 -24.09
C VAL A 22 21.90 14.54 -23.44
N THR A 23 22.92 15.09 -24.11
CA THR A 23 24.32 15.15 -23.64
C THR A 23 24.77 16.55 -23.23
N GLY A 24 23.96 17.57 -23.52
CA GLY A 24 24.19 18.94 -23.07
C GLY A 24 23.14 19.90 -23.60
N SER A 25 23.19 21.14 -23.11
CA SER A 25 22.43 22.25 -23.68
C SER A 25 23.32 23.48 -23.83
N THR A 26 23.04 24.26 -24.86
CA THR A 26 23.73 25.51 -25.15
C THR A 26 22.69 26.60 -25.32
N ARG A 27 22.85 27.71 -24.62
CA ARG A 27 21.99 28.89 -24.82
C ARG A 27 22.70 29.86 -25.75
N ASP A 28 21.98 30.25 -26.79
CA ASP A 28 22.46 31.28 -27.72
C ASP A 28 22.21 32.69 -27.15
N GLU A 29 22.83 33.72 -27.72
CA GLU A 29 22.72 35.12 -27.28
C GLU A 29 21.26 35.64 -27.24
N LYS A 30 20.38 35.00 -28.03
CA LYS A 30 18.93 35.28 -28.08
C LYS A 30 18.10 34.50 -27.05
N ALA A 31 18.73 33.90 -26.04
CA ALA A 31 18.10 33.04 -25.01
C ALA A 31 17.36 31.79 -25.56
N LEU A 32 17.63 31.40 -26.81
CA LEU A 32 17.15 30.14 -27.38
C LEU A 32 18.02 29.00 -26.89
N GLU A 33 17.39 27.98 -26.28
CA GLU A 33 18.07 26.80 -25.76
C GLU A 33 18.15 25.72 -26.85
N THR A 34 19.39 25.34 -27.20
CA THR A 34 19.68 24.26 -28.14
C THR A 34 20.17 23.04 -27.37
N LEU A 35 19.57 21.88 -27.61
CA LEU A 35 19.96 20.64 -26.98
C LEU A 35 20.96 19.89 -27.85
N GLN A 36 22.03 19.39 -27.23
CA GLN A 36 22.93 18.41 -27.82
C GLN A 36 22.39 17.02 -27.50
N ILE A 37 22.21 16.20 -28.52
CA ILE A 37 21.57 14.89 -28.42
C ILE A 37 22.51 13.86 -29.04
N THR A 38 22.79 12.79 -28.28
CA THR A 38 23.36 11.56 -28.83
C THR A 38 22.21 10.67 -29.25
N CYS A 39 22.16 10.35 -30.54
CA CYS A 39 21.16 9.47 -31.11
C CYS A 39 21.84 8.26 -31.72
N VAL A 40 21.34 7.08 -31.39
CA VAL A 40 21.78 5.82 -31.96
C VAL A 40 20.63 5.25 -32.77
N ALA A 41 20.95 4.88 -34.01
CA ALA A 41 20.01 4.32 -34.96
C ALA A 41 20.58 3.01 -35.51
N CYS A 42 19.73 1.99 -35.60
CA CYS A 42 20.07 0.67 -36.12
C CYS A 42 18.96 0.19 -37.06
N ASP A 43 19.32 -0.68 -38.01
CA ASP A 43 18.34 -1.36 -38.86
C ASP A 43 17.43 -2.22 -37.98
N ARG A 44 16.12 -2.05 -38.16
CA ARG A 44 15.10 -2.79 -37.42
C ARG A 44 15.21 -4.30 -37.70
N LEU A 45 15.52 -4.69 -38.93
CA LEU A 45 15.67 -6.10 -39.31
C LEU A 45 16.80 -6.76 -38.53
N LEU A 46 17.96 -6.11 -38.46
CA LEU A 46 19.10 -6.61 -37.71
C LEU A 46 18.75 -6.81 -36.22
N LEU A 47 18.02 -5.86 -35.62
CA LEU A 47 17.59 -6.00 -34.22
C LEU A 47 16.61 -7.14 -34.02
N GLU A 48 15.68 -7.35 -34.96
CA GLU A 48 14.70 -8.43 -34.90
C GLU A 48 15.37 -9.80 -35.02
N GLU A 49 16.32 -9.97 -35.94
CA GLU A 49 17.12 -11.20 -36.07
C GLU A 49 17.88 -11.53 -34.78
N GLN A 50 18.51 -10.53 -34.14
CA GLN A 50 19.22 -10.73 -32.87
C GLN A 50 18.27 -11.10 -31.72
N VAL A 51 17.08 -10.49 -31.69
CA VAL A 51 16.05 -10.83 -30.69
C VAL A 51 15.54 -12.26 -30.89
N GLU A 52 15.25 -12.67 -32.12
CA GLU A 52 14.79 -14.03 -32.43
C GLU A 52 15.83 -15.08 -32.04
N LEU A 53 17.10 -14.85 -32.39
CA LEU A 53 18.21 -15.73 -31.98
C LEU A 53 18.25 -15.93 -30.47
N LEU A 54 18.13 -14.84 -29.68
CA LEU A 54 18.08 -14.94 -28.22
C LEU A 54 16.84 -15.70 -27.75
N LYS A 55 15.69 -15.48 -28.39
CA LYS A 55 14.44 -16.18 -28.06
C LYS A 55 14.51 -17.68 -28.30
N GLU A 56 15.17 -18.12 -29.37
CA GLU A 56 15.41 -19.53 -29.69
C GLU A 56 16.27 -20.22 -28.61
N MET A 57 17.20 -19.48 -28.02
CA MET A 57 17.99 -19.93 -26.86
C MET A 57 17.21 -19.91 -25.53
N GLY A 58 15.93 -19.53 -25.55
CA GLY A 58 15.12 -19.35 -24.34
C GLY A 58 15.45 -18.08 -23.55
N ILE A 59 16.29 -17.19 -24.10
CA ILE A 59 16.67 -15.91 -23.49
C ILE A 59 15.67 -14.84 -23.95
N ARG A 60 15.22 -13.98 -23.03
CA ARG A 60 14.36 -12.84 -23.33
C ARG A 60 15.13 -11.55 -23.06
N PRO A 61 15.62 -10.84 -24.09
CA PRO A 61 16.40 -9.62 -23.88
C PRO A 61 15.53 -8.52 -23.27
N ILE A 62 15.98 -7.92 -22.18
CA ILE A 62 15.33 -6.76 -21.53
C ILE A 62 15.84 -5.42 -22.08
N ALA A 63 17.03 -5.44 -22.65
CA ALA A 63 17.67 -4.28 -23.27
C ALA A 63 18.57 -4.73 -24.42
N ILE A 64 18.66 -3.88 -25.45
CA ILE A 64 19.64 -3.99 -26.53
C ILE A 64 20.32 -2.63 -26.63
N ASN A 65 21.64 -2.63 -26.58
CA ASN A 65 22.43 -1.41 -26.63
C ASN A 65 23.66 -1.59 -27.53
N THR A 66 24.29 -0.47 -27.87
CA THR A 66 25.57 -0.45 -28.58
C THR A 66 26.74 -0.65 -27.63
N ILE A 67 27.83 -1.19 -28.16
CA ILE A 67 29.08 -1.38 -27.42
C ILE A 67 29.56 -0.04 -26.82
N ALA A 68 29.52 1.04 -27.60
CA ALA A 68 29.98 2.36 -27.17
C ALA A 68 29.16 2.90 -25.96
N ASP A 69 27.83 2.82 -25.98
CA ASP A 69 27.04 3.31 -24.84
C ASP A 69 27.19 2.39 -23.62
N ALA A 70 27.27 1.06 -23.82
CA ALA A 70 27.51 0.10 -22.75
C ALA A 70 28.85 0.34 -22.03
N LEU A 71 29.93 0.60 -22.78
CA LEU A 71 31.24 0.94 -22.22
C LEU A 71 31.21 2.23 -21.36
N GLY A 72 30.30 3.15 -21.62
CA GLY A 72 30.11 4.34 -20.77
C GLY A 72 29.75 3.97 -19.32
N ASN A 73 29.04 2.85 -19.11
CA ASN A 73 28.57 2.43 -17.79
C ASN A 73 29.70 1.95 -16.86
N ILE A 74 30.83 1.48 -17.41
CA ILE A 74 31.96 1.02 -16.58
C ILE A 74 32.87 2.17 -16.14
N LEU A 75 32.90 3.28 -16.87
CA LEU A 75 33.85 4.37 -16.63
C LEU A 75 33.80 4.95 -15.21
N PRO A 76 32.62 5.22 -14.61
CA PRO A 76 32.54 5.78 -13.25
C PRO A 76 33.15 4.87 -12.17
N PHE A 77 33.30 3.58 -12.43
CA PHE A 77 33.90 2.62 -11.50
C PHE A 77 35.40 2.42 -11.75
N CYS A 78 35.86 2.72 -12.95
CA CYS A 78 37.25 2.52 -13.36
C CYS A 78 38.10 3.79 -13.21
N LEU A 79 37.48 4.95 -13.41
CA LEU A 79 38.13 6.25 -13.59
C LEU A 79 37.48 7.33 -12.73
N GLU A 80 38.29 8.19 -12.13
CA GLU A 80 37.85 9.39 -11.41
C GLU A 80 37.97 10.61 -12.34
N ILE A 81 37.03 10.75 -13.28
CA ILE A 81 37.04 11.85 -14.25
C ILE A 81 36.04 12.92 -13.80
N PRO A 82 36.49 14.17 -13.57
CA PRO A 82 35.58 15.28 -13.29
C PRO A 82 34.55 15.42 -14.41
N ALA A 83 33.31 15.79 -14.06
CA ALA A 83 32.23 15.94 -15.03
C ALA A 83 32.53 16.96 -16.15
N THR A 84 33.52 17.83 -15.94
CA THR A 84 33.98 18.85 -16.90
C THR A 84 35.01 18.33 -17.90
N LYS A 85 35.62 17.17 -17.67
CA LYS A 85 36.63 16.57 -18.55
C LYS A 85 36.04 15.51 -19.47
N THR A 86 36.63 15.38 -20.65
CA THR A 86 36.30 14.32 -21.62
C THR A 86 37.25 13.15 -21.46
N ALA A 87 36.70 11.93 -21.37
CA ALA A 87 37.46 10.69 -21.43
C ALA A 87 37.46 10.16 -22.87
N ALA A 88 38.63 9.89 -23.45
CA ALA A 88 38.72 9.13 -24.70
C ALA A 88 38.99 7.66 -24.39
N LEU A 89 38.23 6.75 -24.99
CA LEU A 89 38.38 5.30 -24.84
C LEU A 89 38.48 4.65 -26.21
N LEU A 90 39.60 4.00 -26.49
CA LEU A 90 39.78 3.16 -27.67
C LEU A 90 39.46 1.70 -27.30
N ASP A 91 38.33 1.20 -27.79
CA ASP A 91 38.01 -0.23 -27.75
C ASP A 91 38.54 -0.90 -29.01
N SER A 92 39.61 -1.68 -28.87
CA SER A 92 40.30 -2.32 -30.00
C SER A 92 39.94 -3.80 -30.09
N GLY A 93 39.06 -4.12 -31.04
CA GLY A 93 38.60 -5.46 -31.35
C GLY A 93 39.51 -6.20 -32.34
N ALA A 94 39.00 -7.31 -32.90
CA ALA A 94 39.70 -8.11 -33.91
C ALA A 94 39.69 -7.43 -35.28
N ASN A 95 38.51 -7.02 -35.77
CA ASN A 95 38.36 -6.53 -37.14
C ASN A 95 38.41 -5.01 -37.23
N SER A 96 37.89 -4.32 -36.21
CA SER A 96 37.88 -2.87 -36.11
C SER A 96 38.10 -2.42 -34.66
N SER A 97 38.34 -1.12 -34.50
CA SER A 97 38.41 -0.46 -33.21
C SER A 97 37.37 0.66 -33.17
N THR A 98 36.85 1.00 -31.99
CA THR A 98 35.98 2.18 -31.82
C THR A 98 36.63 3.17 -30.89
N LEU A 99 36.74 4.42 -31.33
CA LEU A 99 37.22 5.52 -30.50
C LEU A 99 36.01 6.30 -29.99
N ASN A 100 35.82 6.25 -28.68
CA ASN A 100 34.65 6.76 -27.98
C ASN A 100 35.05 7.92 -27.06
N PHE A 101 34.25 8.98 -27.02
CA PHE A 101 34.45 10.14 -26.16
C PHE A 101 33.28 10.28 -25.21
N TYR A 102 33.58 10.37 -23.91
CA TYR A 102 32.58 10.42 -22.85
C TYR A 102 32.73 11.66 -21.99
N ARG A 103 31.60 12.15 -21.48
CA ARG A 103 31.54 13.13 -20.39
C ARG A 103 30.89 12.46 -19.19
N GLY A 104 31.68 12.13 -18.17
CA GLY A 104 31.26 11.19 -17.13
C GLY A 104 31.00 9.80 -17.73
N ARG A 105 29.75 9.32 -17.69
CA ARG A 105 29.34 8.06 -18.34
C ARG A 105 28.68 8.25 -19.71
N ASP A 106 28.40 9.49 -20.09
CA ASP A 106 27.56 9.77 -21.25
C ASP A 106 28.39 9.78 -22.54
N LEU A 107 28.00 8.95 -23.50
CA LEU A 107 28.63 8.91 -24.81
C LEU A 107 28.31 10.19 -25.59
N VAL A 108 29.34 10.96 -25.93
CA VAL A 108 29.23 12.22 -26.70
C VAL A 108 29.51 11.98 -28.18
N PHE A 109 30.53 11.17 -28.47
CA PHE A 109 30.94 10.87 -29.84
C PHE A 109 31.56 9.49 -29.91
N SER A 110 31.26 8.75 -30.98
CA SER A 110 31.84 7.45 -31.26
C SER A 110 32.19 7.40 -32.75
N ARG A 111 33.36 6.85 -33.06
CA ARG A 111 33.76 6.59 -34.44
C ARG A 111 34.45 5.25 -34.55
N GLU A 112 34.03 4.47 -35.54
CA GLU A 112 34.74 3.27 -35.94
C GLU A 112 36.01 3.61 -36.72
N ILE A 113 37.09 2.94 -36.37
CA ILE A 113 38.37 2.91 -37.05
C ILE A 113 38.49 1.51 -37.66
N PRO A 114 38.59 1.38 -39.00
CA PRO A 114 38.64 0.09 -39.69
C PRO A 114 40.01 -0.58 -39.58
N ILE A 115 40.52 -0.67 -38.35
CA ILE A 115 41.79 -1.29 -37.98
C ILE A 115 41.55 -2.01 -36.65
N GLY A 116 41.85 -3.29 -36.61
CA GLY A 116 41.76 -4.13 -35.42
C GLY A 116 42.92 -5.12 -35.35
N GLY A 117 42.90 -5.99 -34.35
CA GLY A 117 43.93 -7.00 -34.10
C GLY A 117 44.29 -7.90 -35.29
N GLU A 118 43.33 -8.26 -36.16
CA GLU A 118 43.58 -9.07 -37.35
C GLU A 118 44.47 -8.36 -38.37
N HIS A 119 44.40 -7.03 -38.44
CA HIS A 119 45.24 -6.25 -39.34
C HIS A 119 46.71 -6.30 -38.91
N PHE A 120 46.97 -6.40 -37.60
CA PHE A 120 48.32 -6.62 -37.08
C PHE A 120 48.81 -8.05 -37.39
N THR A 121 47.94 -9.04 -37.21
CA THR A 121 48.24 -10.44 -37.54
C THR A 121 48.55 -10.60 -39.03
N HIS A 122 47.72 -10.04 -39.90
CA HIS A 122 47.91 -10.09 -41.35
C HIS A 122 49.15 -9.30 -41.82
N ALA A 123 49.53 -8.23 -41.11
CA ALA A 123 50.77 -7.52 -41.41
C ALA A 123 52.01 -8.42 -41.22
N MET A 124 51.95 -9.36 -40.28
CA MET A 124 53.03 -10.31 -40.00
C MET A 124 53.00 -11.58 -40.88
N THR A 125 51.93 -11.85 -41.64
CA THR A 125 51.90 -13.01 -42.57
C THR A 125 52.69 -12.76 -43.87
N ARG A 126 53.22 -11.55 -44.05
CA ARG A 126 54.01 -11.18 -45.24
C ARG A 126 55.32 -11.97 -45.27
N SER A 127 55.80 -12.30 -46.47
CA SER A 127 57.06 -13.03 -46.63
C SER A 127 58.23 -12.21 -46.07
N LEU A 128 58.98 -12.81 -45.17
CA LEU A 128 60.19 -12.26 -44.59
C LEU A 128 61.41 -12.96 -45.18
N SER A 129 62.44 -12.19 -45.50
CA SER A 129 63.77 -12.75 -45.70
C SER A 129 64.44 -12.94 -44.34
N THR A 130 64.58 -14.18 -43.89
CA THR A 130 65.40 -14.52 -42.73
C THR A 130 66.78 -14.99 -43.18
N SER A 131 67.70 -15.16 -42.23
CA SER A 131 69.04 -15.72 -42.47
C SER A 131 69.00 -17.15 -43.03
N THR A 132 67.86 -17.84 -42.93
CA THR A 132 67.62 -19.20 -43.42
C THR A 132 66.82 -19.24 -44.74
N GLY A 133 66.42 -18.09 -45.29
CA GLY A 133 65.68 -17.98 -46.56
C GLY A 133 64.36 -17.20 -46.43
N PRO A 134 63.56 -17.08 -47.51
CA PRO A 134 62.24 -16.48 -47.43
C PRO A 134 61.27 -17.40 -46.67
N ILE A 135 60.70 -16.91 -45.58
CA ILE A 135 59.69 -17.61 -44.78
C ILE A 135 58.34 -16.92 -45.00
N THR A 136 57.28 -17.71 -45.18
CA THR A 136 55.90 -17.21 -45.15
C THR A 136 55.28 -17.67 -43.84
N ILE A 137 54.83 -16.72 -43.03
CA ILE A 137 54.26 -16.98 -41.71
C ILE A 137 52.75 -17.24 -41.87
N SER A 138 52.26 -18.33 -41.31
CA SER A 138 50.82 -18.64 -41.29
C SER A 138 50.06 -17.64 -40.41
N ALA A 139 48.74 -17.51 -40.59
CA ALA A 139 47.94 -16.60 -39.76
C ALA A 139 47.95 -16.98 -38.27
N GLU A 140 47.95 -18.28 -37.95
CA GLU A 140 48.00 -18.77 -36.57
C GLU A 140 49.34 -18.42 -35.91
N ASP A 141 50.42 -18.52 -36.66
CA ASP A 141 51.77 -18.26 -36.16
C ASP A 141 52.04 -16.77 -36.03
N ALA A 142 51.54 -15.97 -36.97
CA ALA A 142 51.52 -14.52 -36.86
C ALA A 142 50.79 -14.05 -35.60
N GLU A 143 49.69 -14.70 -35.22
CA GLU A 143 48.96 -14.38 -33.99
C GLU A 143 49.80 -14.70 -32.74
N LYS A 144 50.52 -15.84 -32.72
CA LYS A 144 51.43 -16.20 -31.63
C LYS A 144 52.57 -15.20 -31.51
N ILE A 145 53.22 -14.86 -32.63
CA ILE A 145 54.31 -13.88 -32.69
C ILE A 145 53.82 -12.52 -32.20
N LYS A 146 52.65 -12.06 -32.67
CA LYS A 146 52.02 -10.82 -32.21
C LYS A 146 51.80 -10.81 -30.69
N ARG A 147 51.29 -11.90 -30.13
CA ARG A 147 51.03 -12.01 -28.68
C ARG A 147 52.30 -12.07 -27.84
N GLN A 148 53.35 -12.72 -28.34
CA GLN A 148 54.62 -12.89 -27.65
C GLN A 148 55.49 -11.62 -27.72
N CYS A 149 55.60 -11.02 -28.91
CA CYS A 149 56.55 -9.94 -29.17
C CYS A 149 55.93 -8.55 -28.98
N GLY A 150 54.66 -8.38 -29.34
CA GLY A 150 53.97 -7.10 -29.35
C GLY A 150 54.55 -6.11 -30.36
N ILE A 151 54.64 -4.83 -29.97
CA ILE A 151 55.26 -3.77 -30.76
C ILE A 151 56.66 -3.50 -30.18
N PRO A 152 57.74 -3.90 -30.86
CA PRO A 152 59.09 -3.57 -30.39
C PRO A 152 59.29 -2.05 -30.39
N LEU A 153 59.80 -1.52 -29.28
CA LEU A 153 60.22 -0.12 -29.20
C LEU A 153 61.64 0.03 -29.77
N GLU A 154 62.12 1.27 -29.92
CA GLU A 154 63.46 1.55 -30.47
C GLU A 154 64.57 0.82 -29.72
N GLU A 155 64.45 0.70 -28.39
CA GLU A 155 65.39 -0.04 -27.53
C GLU A 155 65.36 -1.55 -27.76
N GLU A 156 64.21 -2.09 -28.18
CA GLU A 156 64.01 -3.53 -28.47
C GLU A 156 64.27 -3.87 -29.94
N ALA A 157 64.72 -2.92 -30.77
CA ALA A 157 64.92 -3.12 -32.21
C ALA A 157 65.95 -4.22 -32.52
N LYS A 158 67.00 -4.32 -31.70
CA LYS A 158 68.06 -5.35 -31.83
C LYS A 158 67.76 -6.62 -31.03
N THR A 159 66.65 -6.65 -30.29
CA THR A 159 66.27 -7.83 -29.51
C THR A 159 65.83 -8.93 -30.46
N GLU A 160 66.41 -10.12 -30.26
CA GLU A 160 66.04 -11.33 -30.97
C GLU A 160 64.91 -12.03 -30.21
N PHE A 161 63.77 -12.17 -30.87
CA PHE A 161 62.62 -12.90 -30.36
C PHE A 161 62.69 -14.33 -30.87
N LEU A 162 62.81 -15.29 -29.93
CA LEU A 162 62.74 -16.70 -30.25
C LEU A 162 61.28 -17.08 -30.48
N THR A 163 60.96 -17.40 -31.72
CA THR A 163 59.64 -17.88 -32.11
C THR A 163 59.74 -19.32 -32.58
N ASP A 164 58.62 -20.05 -32.62
CA ASP A 164 58.58 -21.44 -33.09
C ASP A 164 59.06 -21.60 -34.56
N PHE A 165 59.22 -20.48 -35.29
CA PHE A 165 59.58 -20.40 -36.72
C PHE A 165 60.98 -19.85 -36.96
N GLY A 166 61.73 -19.60 -35.89
CA GLY A 166 63.08 -19.04 -35.93
C GLY A 166 63.20 -17.72 -35.19
N ILE A 167 64.37 -17.11 -35.34
CA ILE A 167 64.70 -15.86 -34.68
C ILE A 167 64.23 -14.69 -35.54
N LEU A 168 63.39 -13.82 -34.98
CA LEU A 168 62.99 -12.56 -35.59
C LEU A 168 63.56 -11.40 -34.79
N SER A 169 64.17 -10.43 -35.46
CA SER A 169 64.60 -9.21 -34.79
C SER A 169 63.41 -8.26 -34.54
N GLY A 170 63.50 -7.46 -33.47
CA GLY A 170 62.53 -6.41 -33.20
C GLY A 170 62.36 -5.43 -34.36
N GLU A 171 63.44 -5.15 -35.10
CA GLU A 171 63.41 -4.32 -36.32
C GLU A 171 62.57 -4.94 -37.44
N GLN A 172 62.68 -6.26 -37.67
CA GLN A 172 61.85 -6.97 -38.65
C GLN A 172 60.38 -6.90 -38.26
N ILE A 173 60.05 -7.17 -37.00
CA ILE A 173 58.67 -7.10 -36.49
C ILE A 173 58.12 -5.68 -36.61
N SER A 174 58.91 -4.67 -36.22
CA SER A 174 58.53 -3.26 -36.32
C SER A 174 58.28 -2.86 -37.77
N THR A 175 59.12 -3.31 -38.70
CA THR A 175 58.96 -3.03 -40.14
C THR A 175 57.69 -3.64 -40.70
N MET A 176 57.34 -4.87 -40.30
CA MET A 176 56.07 -5.50 -40.68
C MET A 176 54.86 -4.73 -40.14
N LEU A 177 54.91 -4.29 -38.89
CA LEU A 177 53.79 -3.62 -38.22
C LEU A 177 53.62 -2.15 -38.60
N ARG A 178 54.70 -1.48 -39.02
CA ARG A 178 54.75 -0.03 -39.27
C ARG A 178 53.58 0.50 -40.11
N PRO A 179 53.21 -0.09 -41.27
CA PRO A 179 52.11 0.43 -42.08
C PRO A 179 50.75 0.40 -41.35
N THR A 180 50.51 -0.63 -40.54
CA THR A 180 49.27 -0.78 -39.76
C THR A 180 49.27 0.19 -38.58
N LEU A 181 50.41 0.36 -37.91
CA LEU A 181 50.59 1.30 -36.80
C LEU A 181 50.43 2.76 -37.24
N GLU A 182 51.07 3.17 -38.34
CA GLU A 182 50.96 4.52 -38.89
C GLU A 182 49.52 4.85 -39.28
N ARG A 183 48.82 3.88 -39.90
CA ARG A 183 47.40 4.04 -40.24
C ARG A 183 46.53 4.18 -38.99
N LEU A 184 46.81 3.43 -37.92
CA LEU A 184 46.09 3.55 -36.64
C LEU A 184 46.28 4.93 -36.03
N VAL A 185 47.52 5.41 -35.94
CA VAL A 185 47.86 6.74 -35.40
C VAL A 185 47.17 7.84 -36.22
N MET A 186 47.21 7.74 -37.56
CA MET A 186 46.56 8.68 -38.46
C MET A 186 45.04 8.74 -38.21
N GLU A 187 44.38 7.59 -38.09
CA GLU A 187 42.94 7.51 -37.86
C GLU A 187 42.52 8.03 -36.47
N ILE A 188 43.33 7.76 -35.45
CA ILE A 188 43.12 8.31 -34.11
C ILE A 188 43.24 9.84 -34.15
N ASN A 189 44.36 10.38 -34.67
CA ASN A 189 44.57 11.83 -34.78
C ASN A 189 43.47 12.53 -35.59
N ARG A 190 43.05 11.93 -36.71
CA ARG A 190 41.94 12.44 -37.54
C ARG A 190 40.64 12.52 -36.74
N THR A 191 40.40 11.54 -35.88
CA THR A 191 39.18 11.46 -35.07
C THR A 191 39.20 12.43 -33.89
N PHE A 192 40.34 12.60 -33.21
CA PHE A 192 40.53 13.63 -32.19
C PHE A 192 40.33 15.05 -32.77
N THR A 193 40.94 15.32 -33.93
CA THR A 193 40.81 16.61 -34.64
C THR A 193 39.36 16.90 -35.03
N TYR A 194 38.66 15.88 -35.56
CA TYR A 194 37.23 15.99 -35.87
C TYR A 194 36.38 16.26 -34.63
N TYR A 195 36.64 15.57 -33.52
CA TYR A 195 35.91 15.77 -32.26
C TYR A 195 36.06 17.21 -31.73
N VAL A 196 37.29 17.71 -31.64
CA VAL A 196 37.58 19.06 -31.15
C VAL A 196 36.92 20.13 -32.03
N SER A 197 37.06 20.01 -33.35
CA SER A 197 36.50 20.99 -34.31
C SER A 197 34.97 20.97 -34.37
N THR A 198 34.34 19.79 -34.33
CA THR A 198 32.89 19.63 -34.46
C THR A 198 32.15 20.05 -33.19
N PHE A 199 32.66 19.63 -32.03
CA PHE A 199 32.01 19.87 -30.73
C PHE A 199 32.50 21.15 -30.04
N LYS A 200 33.45 21.89 -30.64
CA LYS A 200 34.03 23.13 -30.10
C LYS A 200 34.43 22.99 -28.63
N THR A 201 35.11 21.88 -28.32
CA THR A 201 35.48 21.47 -26.96
C THR A 201 36.98 21.35 -26.82
N HIS A 202 37.49 21.35 -25.58
CA HIS A 202 38.89 21.04 -25.33
C HIS A 202 39.24 19.60 -25.75
N PRO A 203 40.48 19.36 -26.23
CA PRO A 203 40.95 18.02 -26.55
C PRO A 203 40.92 17.13 -25.30
N ALA A 204 40.62 15.84 -25.49
CA ALA A 204 40.79 14.88 -24.41
C ALA A 204 42.29 14.72 -24.12
N GLU A 205 42.67 14.87 -22.86
CA GLU A 205 44.07 14.81 -22.41
C GLU A 205 44.53 13.37 -22.14
N GLU A 206 43.59 12.44 -22.00
CA GLU A 206 43.83 11.07 -21.57
C GLU A 206 43.13 10.10 -22.52
N LEU A 207 43.86 9.07 -22.93
CA LEU A 207 43.35 7.98 -23.77
C LEU A 207 43.41 6.66 -22.99
N TYR A 208 42.25 6.04 -22.84
CA TYR A 208 42.11 4.74 -22.20
C TYR A 208 41.97 3.65 -23.26
N LEU A 209 42.54 2.47 -23.01
CA LEU A 209 42.48 1.35 -23.95
C LEU A 209 41.67 0.19 -23.37
N THR A 210 40.81 -0.41 -24.18
CA THR A 210 40.07 -1.63 -23.87
C THR A 210 39.93 -2.52 -25.11
N GLY A 211 39.32 -3.70 -24.98
CA GLY A 211 39.20 -4.67 -26.07
C GLY A 211 40.41 -5.60 -26.13
N GLY A 212 40.31 -6.65 -26.96
CA GLY A 212 41.33 -7.70 -26.97
C GLY A 212 42.70 -7.21 -27.44
N ASN A 213 42.74 -6.34 -28.45
CA ASN A 213 43.97 -5.84 -29.03
C ASN A 213 44.63 -4.74 -28.18
N SER A 214 43.95 -4.19 -27.16
CA SER A 214 44.56 -3.26 -26.21
C SER A 214 45.69 -3.89 -25.38
N ARG A 215 45.73 -5.22 -25.30
CA ARG A 215 46.77 -5.99 -24.61
C ARG A 215 48.07 -6.15 -25.39
N LEU A 216 48.13 -5.67 -26.63
CA LEU A 216 49.33 -5.73 -27.44
C LEU A 216 50.47 -5.02 -26.70
N LYS A 217 51.55 -5.77 -26.39
CA LYS A 217 52.69 -5.25 -25.60
C LYS A 217 53.22 -3.97 -26.27
N ASN A 218 53.51 -2.96 -25.44
CA ASN A 218 53.99 -1.64 -25.81
C ASN A 218 53.01 -0.75 -26.60
N LEU A 219 51.77 -1.17 -26.85
CA LEU A 219 50.77 -0.34 -27.53
C LEU A 219 50.49 0.99 -26.81
N PRO A 220 50.28 1.05 -25.48
CA PRO A 220 50.10 2.32 -24.78
C PRO A 220 51.30 3.27 -24.98
N GLN A 221 52.52 2.75 -24.85
CA GLN A 221 53.77 3.50 -25.00
C GLN A 221 53.93 4.02 -26.43
N PHE A 222 53.68 3.16 -27.42
CA PHE A 222 53.71 3.52 -28.84
C PHE A 222 52.71 4.64 -29.15
N LEU A 223 51.47 4.52 -28.68
CA LEU A 223 50.44 5.54 -28.89
C LEU A 223 50.79 6.85 -28.17
N ALA A 224 51.29 6.78 -26.93
CA ALA A 224 51.70 7.97 -26.17
C ALA A 224 52.84 8.73 -26.86
N HIS A 225 53.76 8.04 -27.54
CA HIS A 225 54.86 8.66 -28.27
C HIS A 225 54.40 9.30 -29.60
N ASN A 226 53.46 8.67 -30.30
CA ASN A 226 53.06 9.08 -31.66
C ASN A 226 51.84 10.01 -31.71
N LEU A 227 51.02 10.07 -30.65
CA LEU A 227 49.85 10.94 -30.56
C LEU A 227 50.19 12.22 -29.81
N GLN A 228 49.98 13.36 -30.46
CA GLN A 228 50.27 14.66 -29.87
C GLN A 228 49.14 15.14 -28.95
N GLY A 229 49.48 15.81 -27.86
CA GLY A 229 48.51 16.45 -26.95
C GLY A 229 47.89 15.54 -25.89
N LEU A 230 48.24 14.24 -25.89
CA LEU A 230 47.86 13.32 -24.80
C LEU A 230 48.89 13.40 -23.67
N LYS A 231 48.41 13.55 -22.44
CA LYS A 231 49.21 13.48 -21.22
C LYS A 231 49.44 12.04 -20.78
N ARG A 232 48.51 11.13 -21.10
CA ARG A 232 48.51 9.76 -20.61
C ARG A 232 47.77 8.82 -21.55
N VAL A 233 48.35 7.64 -21.78
CA VAL A 233 47.71 6.52 -22.48
C VAL A 233 47.82 5.28 -21.60
N GLU A 234 46.71 4.75 -21.11
CA GLU A 234 46.70 3.65 -20.15
C GLU A 234 45.60 2.61 -20.45
N PRO A 235 45.86 1.32 -20.18
CA PRO A 235 44.80 0.31 -20.18
C PRO A 235 43.71 0.62 -19.16
N LEU A 236 42.45 0.39 -19.52
CA LEU A 236 41.33 0.57 -18.62
C LEU A 236 41.31 -0.54 -17.56
N GLY A 237 41.29 -0.16 -16.28
CA GLY A 237 41.20 -1.10 -15.15
C GLY A 237 39.80 -1.71 -14.97
N VAL A 238 39.32 -2.49 -15.95
CA VAL A 238 37.94 -3.03 -16.01
C VAL A 238 37.54 -3.79 -14.74
N LEU A 239 38.46 -4.51 -14.11
CA LEU A 239 38.19 -5.28 -12.88
C LEU A 239 37.80 -4.41 -11.68
N LYS A 240 38.14 -3.12 -11.68
CA LYS A 240 37.68 -2.19 -10.64
C LYS A 240 36.15 -2.11 -10.58
N ALA A 241 35.48 -2.25 -11.72
CA ALA A 241 34.02 -2.24 -11.81
C ALA A 241 33.35 -3.49 -11.20
N ALA A 242 34.08 -4.60 -11.10
CA ALA A 242 33.56 -5.85 -10.56
C ALA A 242 33.77 -6.02 -9.05
N LYS A 243 34.54 -5.14 -8.40
CA LYS A 243 34.80 -5.20 -6.94
C LYS A 243 33.52 -5.10 -6.10
N THR A 244 32.44 -4.54 -6.65
CA THR A 244 31.15 -4.35 -5.99
C THR A 244 30.19 -5.53 -6.17
N TRP A 245 30.58 -6.59 -6.87
CA TRP A 245 29.70 -7.70 -7.24
C TRP A 245 29.57 -8.73 -6.11
N LYS A 246 28.37 -9.32 -5.97
CA LYS A 246 28.05 -10.26 -4.89
C LYS A 246 28.75 -11.60 -5.02
N ASP A 247 28.88 -12.11 -6.24
CA ASP A 247 29.61 -13.33 -6.54
C ASP A 247 30.92 -12.99 -7.24
N SER A 248 32.00 -13.09 -6.49
CA SER A 248 33.35 -12.79 -6.95
C SER A 248 34.23 -14.05 -7.06
N ALA A 249 33.63 -15.25 -7.01
CA ALA A 249 34.38 -16.50 -7.07
C ALA A 249 35.20 -16.64 -8.36
N VAL A 250 34.70 -16.10 -9.47
CA VAL A 250 35.37 -16.07 -10.79
C VAL A 250 36.65 -15.22 -10.77
N PHE A 251 36.74 -14.20 -9.90
CA PHE A 251 37.93 -13.35 -9.77
C PHE A 251 39.06 -14.00 -8.96
N LYS A 252 38.84 -15.19 -8.36
CA LYS A 252 39.87 -15.92 -7.61
C LYS A 252 41.03 -16.40 -8.49
N GLN A 253 40.82 -16.52 -9.80
CA GLN A 253 41.88 -16.72 -10.79
C GLN A 253 42.30 -15.37 -11.36
N GLU A 254 42.90 -14.51 -10.51
CA GLU A 254 43.21 -13.11 -10.83
C GLU A 254 43.96 -12.97 -12.17
N LEU A 255 44.95 -13.83 -12.43
CA LEU A 255 45.78 -13.79 -13.63
C LEU A 255 45.03 -14.08 -14.93
N VAL A 256 44.11 -15.05 -14.92
CA VAL A 256 43.27 -15.37 -16.09
C VAL A 256 42.27 -14.25 -16.32
N MET A 257 41.71 -13.72 -15.24
CA MET A 257 40.67 -12.71 -15.32
C MET A 257 41.22 -11.34 -15.71
N GLU A 258 42.44 -10.97 -15.29
CA GLU A 258 43.13 -9.77 -15.78
C GLU A 258 43.37 -9.83 -17.29
N GLN A 259 43.71 -11.00 -17.83
CA GLN A 259 43.88 -11.19 -19.26
C GLN A 259 42.56 -11.16 -20.05
N ALA A 260 41.47 -11.61 -19.44
CA ALA A 260 40.15 -11.63 -20.05
C ALA A 260 39.41 -10.28 -19.91
N ALA A 261 39.68 -9.50 -18.86
CA ALA A 261 38.88 -8.33 -18.49
C ALA A 261 38.72 -7.28 -19.61
N PRO A 262 39.76 -6.91 -20.39
CA PRO A 262 39.59 -5.95 -21.48
C PRO A 262 38.61 -6.43 -22.57
N HIS A 263 38.49 -7.74 -22.79
CA HIS A 263 37.55 -8.33 -23.75
C HIS A 263 36.11 -8.29 -23.23
N LEU A 264 35.94 -8.34 -21.91
CA LEU A 264 34.65 -8.40 -21.25
C LEU A 264 34.13 -7.02 -20.83
N ALA A 265 34.88 -5.95 -21.11
CA ALA A 265 34.54 -4.58 -20.72
C ALA A 265 33.11 -4.17 -21.15
N CYS A 266 32.73 -4.49 -22.39
CA CYS A 266 31.38 -4.23 -22.90
C CYS A 266 30.32 -5.06 -22.14
N ALA A 267 30.57 -6.35 -21.91
CA ALA A 267 29.66 -7.21 -21.17
C ALA A 267 29.46 -6.70 -19.73
N PHE A 268 30.53 -6.26 -19.07
CA PHE A 268 30.46 -5.64 -17.74
C PHE A 268 29.63 -4.36 -17.79
N GLY A 269 29.83 -3.54 -18.82
CA GLY A 269 29.06 -2.34 -19.07
C GLY A 269 27.57 -2.60 -19.33
N LEU A 270 27.21 -3.69 -20.00
CA LEU A 270 25.81 -4.08 -20.20
C LEU A 270 25.14 -4.50 -18.88
N CYS A 271 25.85 -5.26 -18.05
CA CYS A 271 25.35 -5.66 -16.73
C CYS A 271 25.20 -4.47 -15.78
N LEU A 272 26.08 -3.47 -15.90
CA LEU A 272 26.07 -2.27 -15.09
C LEU A 272 25.11 -1.22 -15.68
N GLY A 273 24.09 -0.82 -14.92
CA GLY A 273 23.17 0.24 -15.35
C GLY A 273 22.05 -0.19 -16.29
N ASN A 274 21.56 -1.44 -16.14
CA ASN A 274 20.37 -1.98 -16.83
C ASN A 274 20.43 -1.87 -18.36
N GLY A 275 21.61 -2.07 -18.95
CA GLY A 275 21.81 -2.03 -20.39
C GLY A 275 22.17 -0.66 -20.96
N GLY A 276 22.36 0.40 -20.16
CA GLY A 276 22.82 1.73 -20.61
C GLY A 276 21.72 2.79 -20.66
N LYS A 277 22.01 3.94 -21.29
CA LYS A 277 21.02 5.02 -21.46
C LYS A 277 20.10 4.76 -22.63
N ILE A 278 20.61 4.08 -23.65
CA ILE A 278 19.90 3.74 -24.88
C ILE A 278 19.38 2.30 -24.77
N ASN A 279 18.13 2.10 -25.17
CA ASN A 279 17.55 0.76 -25.27
C ASN A 279 16.78 0.57 -26.58
N LEU A 280 17.49 0.02 -27.56
CA LEU A 280 17.01 -0.29 -28.91
C LEU A 280 16.11 -1.53 -28.99
N LEU A 281 15.80 -2.18 -27.86
CA LEU A 281 14.89 -3.33 -27.84
C LEU A 281 13.54 -2.91 -28.48
N PRO A 282 13.06 -3.61 -29.53
CA PRO A 282 11.85 -3.23 -30.24
C PRO A 282 10.65 -3.08 -29.31
N ALA A 283 9.81 -2.07 -29.56
CA ALA A 283 8.65 -1.78 -28.72
C ALA A 283 7.68 -2.98 -28.61
N LYS A 284 7.54 -3.75 -29.70
CA LYS A 284 6.75 -4.99 -29.74
C LYS A 284 7.20 -5.98 -28.65
N GLU A 285 8.51 -6.16 -28.49
CA GLU A 285 9.08 -7.06 -27.48
C GLU A 285 8.81 -6.58 -26.06
N LYS A 286 8.99 -5.29 -25.80
CA LYS A 286 8.68 -4.70 -24.48
C LYS A 286 7.22 -4.91 -24.11
N LEU A 287 6.30 -4.85 -25.08
CA LEU A 287 4.88 -5.09 -24.88
C LEU A 287 4.56 -6.57 -24.66
N GLU A 288 5.12 -7.46 -25.48
CA GLU A 288 4.95 -8.92 -25.33
C GLU A 288 5.46 -9.40 -23.97
N GLN A 289 6.61 -8.91 -23.52
CA GLN A 289 7.17 -9.26 -22.20
C GLN A 289 6.28 -8.79 -21.05
N LYS A 290 5.76 -7.55 -21.14
CA LYS A 290 4.80 -7.03 -20.14
C LYS A 290 3.49 -7.83 -20.13
N ALA A 291 2.97 -8.19 -21.30
CA ALA A 291 1.76 -8.99 -21.41
C ALA A 291 1.96 -10.42 -20.88
N ALA A 292 3.09 -11.05 -21.20
CA ALA A 292 3.45 -12.36 -20.67
C ALA A 292 3.60 -12.33 -19.15
N PHE A 293 4.26 -11.32 -18.60
CA PHE A 293 4.37 -11.10 -17.16
C PHE A 293 3.00 -10.91 -16.49
N LEU A 294 2.13 -10.08 -17.07
CA LEU A 294 0.76 -9.89 -16.59
C LEU A 294 -0.03 -11.20 -16.65
N SER A 295 0.11 -11.99 -17.72
CA SER A 295 -0.54 -13.30 -17.86
C SER A 295 -0.06 -14.28 -16.78
N ILE A 296 1.23 -14.31 -16.47
CA ILE A 296 1.78 -15.15 -15.39
C ILE A 296 1.21 -14.72 -14.04
N ILE A 297 1.19 -13.41 -13.74
CA ILE A 297 0.59 -12.89 -12.52
C ILE A 297 -0.89 -13.29 -12.42
N LEU A 298 -1.67 -13.10 -13.48
CA LEU A 298 -3.08 -13.45 -13.52
C LEU A 298 -3.31 -14.96 -13.31
N LYS A 299 -2.48 -15.82 -13.90
CA LYS A 299 -2.54 -17.27 -13.71
C LYS A 299 -2.29 -17.71 -12.27
N ILE A 300 -1.50 -16.96 -11.50
CA ILE A 300 -1.21 -17.27 -10.09
C ILE A 300 -2.22 -16.60 -9.15
N SER A 301 -2.54 -15.33 -9.39
CA SER A 301 -3.40 -14.55 -8.50
C SER A 301 -4.87 -14.96 -8.61
N PHE A 302 -5.36 -15.31 -9.80
CA PHE A 302 -6.75 -15.74 -9.99
C PHE A 302 -7.12 -16.99 -9.16
N PRO A 303 -6.40 -18.13 -9.24
CA PRO A 303 -6.73 -19.30 -8.42
C PRO A 303 -6.52 -19.03 -6.92
N LEU A 304 -5.54 -18.21 -6.55
CA LEU A 304 -5.33 -17.82 -5.15
C LEU A 304 -6.52 -17.03 -4.60
N ILE A 305 -6.98 -16.00 -5.33
CA ILE A 305 -8.13 -15.18 -4.92
C ILE A 305 -9.42 -16.03 -4.92
N LEU A 306 -9.59 -16.90 -5.92
CA LEU A 306 -10.75 -17.79 -5.99
C LEU A 306 -10.78 -18.77 -4.81
N SER A 307 -9.64 -19.38 -4.47
CA SER A 307 -9.55 -20.30 -3.32
C SER A 307 -9.79 -19.60 -1.98
N LEU A 308 -9.27 -18.38 -1.80
CA LEU A 308 -9.54 -17.56 -0.61
C LEU A 308 -11.03 -17.19 -0.50
N ASN A 309 -11.67 -16.82 -1.62
CA ASN A 309 -13.11 -16.53 -1.63
C ASN A 309 -13.96 -17.77 -1.32
N LEU A 310 -13.62 -18.92 -1.92
CA LEU A 310 -14.31 -20.19 -1.64
C LEU A 310 -14.14 -20.60 -0.17
N LEU A 311 -12.94 -20.41 0.40
CA LEU A 311 -12.68 -20.67 1.81
C LEU A 311 -13.51 -19.76 2.72
N TYR A 312 -13.54 -18.45 2.43
CA TYR A 312 -14.37 -17.49 3.16
C TYR A 312 -15.85 -17.88 3.11
N TYR A 313 -16.36 -18.19 1.92
CA TYR A 313 -17.74 -18.66 1.74
C TYR A 313 -18.02 -19.93 2.54
N ALA A 314 -17.10 -20.90 2.53
CA ALA A 314 -17.24 -22.14 3.30
C ALA A 314 -17.31 -21.87 4.82
N VAL A 315 -16.46 -20.99 5.35
CA VAL A 315 -16.48 -20.59 6.77
C VAL A 315 -17.80 -19.90 7.12
N CYS A 316 -18.26 -18.94 6.30
CA CYS A 316 -19.55 -18.29 6.51
C CYS A 316 -20.72 -19.28 6.44
N PHE A 317 -20.69 -20.23 5.51
CA PHE A 317 -21.72 -21.25 5.36
C PHE A 317 -21.77 -22.21 6.56
N ILE A 318 -20.61 -22.66 7.04
CA ILE A 318 -20.50 -23.47 8.27
C ILE A 318 -21.02 -22.67 9.47
N GLY A 319 -20.60 -21.40 9.60
CA GLY A 319 -21.08 -20.48 10.63
C GLY A 319 -22.60 -20.34 10.62
N ALA A 320 -23.20 -20.06 9.45
CA ALA A 320 -24.65 -19.94 9.30
C ALA A 320 -25.39 -21.24 9.68
N ARG A 321 -24.84 -22.41 9.30
CA ARG A 321 -25.41 -23.70 9.69
C ARG A 321 -25.35 -23.94 11.20
N SER A 322 -24.25 -23.53 11.84
CA SER A 322 -24.09 -23.57 13.30
C SER A 322 -25.05 -22.61 14.01
N TYR A 323 -25.18 -21.37 13.54
CA TYR A 323 -26.14 -20.41 14.08
C TYR A 323 -27.59 -20.89 13.95
N LYS A 324 -27.97 -21.48 12.80
CA LYS A 324 -29.31 -22.06 12.62
C LYS A 324 -29.60 -23.19 13.61
N LYS A 325 -28.60 -24.05 13.88
CA LYS A 325 -28.72 -25.08 14.93
C LYS A 325 -28.87 -24.46 16.32
N PHE A 326 -28.07 -23.44 16.64
CA PHE A 326 -28.13 -22.74 17.92
C PHE A 326 -29.49 -22.07 18.13
N ILE A 327 -29.98 -21.31 17.15
CA ILE A 327 -31.31 -20.68 17.17
C ILE A 327 -32.40 -21.74 17.36
N ALA A 328 -32.34 -22.87 16.66
CA ALA A 328 -33.31 -23.94 16.82
C ALA A 328 -33.28 -24.55 18.24
N ALA A 329 -32.11 -24.69 18.84
CA ALA A 329 -31.96 -25.16 20.22
C ALA A 329 -32.52 -24.14 21.22
N THR A 330 -32.13 -22.86 21.12
CA THR A 330 -32.65 -21.79 21.97
C THR A 330 -34.16 -21.62 21.82
N THR A 331 -34.70 -21.70 20.61
CA THR A 331 -36.15 -21.64 20.36
C THR A 331 -36.88 -22.79 21.05
N ARG A 332 -36.29 -24.00 21.10
CA ARG A 332 -36.86 -25.12 21.86
C ARG A 332 -36.86 -24.86 23.36
N GLU A 333 -35.79 -24.29 23.91
CA GLU A 333 -35.73 -23.91 25.33
C GLU A 333 -36.74 -22.82 25.68
N VAL A 334 -36.84 -21.78 24.86
CA VAL A 334 -37.87 -20.74 25.01
C VAL A 334 -39.27 -21.35 24.96
N LYS A 335 -39.54 -22.29 24.04
CA LYS A 335 -40.84 -22.97 23.95
C LYS A 335 -41.14 -23.84 25.18
N LYS A 336 -40.12 -24.42 25.83
CA LYS A 336 -40.27 -25.13 27.12
C LYS A 336 -40.59 -24.18 28.27
N LEU A 337 -40.04 -22.97 28.26
CA LEU A 337 -40.25 -21.95 29.29
C LEU A 337 -41.50 -21.10 29.07
N ALA A 338 -42.03 -21.05 27.85
CA ALA A 338 -43.25 -20.33 27.48
C ALA A 338 -44.47 -20.64 28.39
N PRO A 339 -44.80 -21.90 28.73
CA PRO A 339 -45.93 -22.18 29.63
C PRO A 339 -45.71 -21.69 31.07
N ALA A 340 -44.46 -21.57 31.51
CA ALA A 340 -44.15 -21.03 32.83
C ALA A 340 -44.26 -19.50 32.84
N SER A 341 -43.83 -18.83 31.77
CA SER A 341 -43.95 -17.39 31.64
C SER A 341 -45.39 -16.92 31.41
N THR A 342 -46.23 -17.70 30.70
CA THR A 342 -47.66 -17.40 30.57
C THR A 342 -48.38 -17.51 31.92
N LYS A 343 -48.11 -18.56 32.71
CA LYS A 343 -48.65 -18.70 34.08
C LYS A 343 -48.24 -17.54 34.99
N ALA A 344 -46.97 -17.10 34.91
CA ALA A 344 -46.49 -15.95 35.66
C ALA A 344 -47.22 -14.65 35.26
N ARG A 345 -47.52 -14.49 33.97
CA ARG A 345 -48.24 -13.33 33.43
C ARG A 345 -49.72 -13.33 33.84
N GLU A 346 -50.39 -14.47 33.76
CA GLU A 346 -51.77 -14.65 34.25
C GLU A 346 -51.87 -14.34 35.75
N TYR A 347 -50.90 -14.80 36.55
CA TYR A 347 -50.86 -14.48 37.98
C TYR A 347 -50.74 -12.98 38.25
N LEU A 348 -49.88 -12.27 37.51
CA LEU A 348 -49.72 -10.82 37.62
C LEU A 348 -51.00 -10.06 37.22
N GLU A 349 -51.71 -10.52 36.18
CA GLU A 349 -53.00 -9.93 35.77
C GLU A 349 -54.11 -10.15 36.81
N ILE A 350 -54.16 -11.33 37.43
CA ILE A 350 -55.12 -11.60 38.52
C ILE A 350 -54.81 -10.73 39.72
N LYS A 351 -53.54 -10.60 40.10
CA LYS A 351 -53.10 -9.76 41.23
C LYS A 351 -53.51 -8.30 41.04
N THR A 352 -53.27 -7.74 39.86
CA THR A 352 -53.63 -6.34 39.55
C THR A 352 -55.14 -6.10 39.56
N LYS A 353 -55.96 -7.04 39.04
CA LYS A 353 -57.42 -6.96 39.12
C LYS A 353 -57.93 -7.00 40.57
N LEU A 354 -57.29 -7.78 41.42
CA LEU A 354 -57.67 -7.92 42.82
C LEU A 354 -57.42 -6.60 43.58
N ASP A 355 -56.27 -5.97 43.36
CA ASP A 355 -55.95 -4.66 43.96
C ASP A 355 -56.92 -3.55 43.53
N GLN A 356 -57.36 -3.55 42.26
CA GLN A 356 -58.36 -2.59 41.76
C GLN A 356 -59.72 -2.77 42.44
N ARG A 357 -60.20 -4.02 42.58
CA ARG A 357 -61.50 -4.30 43.22
C ARG A 357 -61.50 -3.92 44.70
N LYS A 358 -60.39 -4.12 45.39
CA LYS A 358 -60.25 -3.76 46.81
C LYS A 358 -60.43 -2.26 47.04
N LYS A 359 -59.84 -1.42 46.18
CA LYS A 359 -59.99 0.04 46.24
C LYS A 359 -61.42 0.54 45.98
N LEU A 360 -62.15 -0.12 45.08
CA LEU A 360 -63.54 0.25 44.77
C LEU A 360 -64.50 -0.03 45.93
N LEU A 361 -64.27 -1.13 46.68
CA LEU A 361 -65.09 -1.47 47.85
C LEU A 361 -64.92 -0.45 49.00
N GLU A 362 -63.71 0.07 49.19
CA GLU A 362 -63.44 1.09 50.21
C GLU A 362 -64.16 2.42 49.90
N GLN A 363 -64.31 2.79 48.62
CA GLN A 363 -65.02 4.01 48.23
C GLN A 363 -66.55 3.90 48.35
N ALA A 364 -67.12 2.71 48.20
CA ALA A 364 -68.58 2.52 48.18
C ALA A 364 -69.25 2.53 49.56
N SER A 365 -68.50 2.37 50.66
CA SER A 365 -69.07 2.16 52.00
C SER A 365 -69.53 3.44 52.73
N GLY A 366 -69.04 4.64 52.38
CA GLY A 366 -69.42 5.92 53.01
C GLY A 366 -69.23 6.02 54.54
N SER A 367 -69.23 7.24 55.09
CA SER A 367 -69.12 7.48 56.54
C SER A 367 -70.41 7.06 57.27
N GLN A 368 -70.41 5.95 58.01
CA GLN A 368 -71.56 5.52 58.83
C GLN A 368 -71.40 6.04 60.27
N PRO A 369 -72.49 6.52 60.92
CA PRO A 369 -72.45 6.81 62.35
C PRO A 369 -72.12 5.56 63.14
N LEU A 370 -71.44 5.74 64.28
CA LEU A 370 -71.23 4.69 65.27
C LEU A 370 -72.56 4.34 65.96
N TRP A 371 -73.39 3.54 65.29
CA TRP A 371 -74.73 3.15 65.75
C TRP A 371 -74.73 2.58 67.16
N TYR A 372 -73.73 1.77 67.50
CA TYR A 372 -73.57 1.24 68.86
C TYR A 372 -73.42 2.35 69.92
N GLY A 373 -72.70 3.43 69.61
CA GLY A 373 -72.54 4.58 70.49
C GLY A 373 -73.85 5.35 70.67
N VAL A 374 -74.56 5.60 69.57
CA VAL A 374 -75.86 6.30 69.57
C VAL A 374 -76.90 5.56 70.44
N PHE A 375 -77.01 4.24 70.30
CA PHE A 375 -77.98 3.46 71.09
C PHE A 375 -77.60 3.34 72.57
N LYS A 376 -76.29 3.20 72.88
CA LYS A 376 -75.82 3.17 74.27
C LYS A 376 -76.12 4.48 74.98
N GLU A 377 -75.92 5.59 74.28
CA GLU A 377 -76.19 6.92 74.79
C GLU A 377 -77.69 7.12 75.06
N LEU A 378 -78.57 6.77 74.11
CA LEU A 378 -80.02 6.82 74.31
C LEU A 378 -80.47 6.03 75.53
N SER A 379 -79.89 4.83 75.73
CA SER A 379 -80.19 4.02 76.91
C SER A 379 -79.72 4.65 78.22
N ALA A 380 -78.67 5.48 78.21
CA ALA A 380 -78.14 6.11 79.41
C ALA A 380 -78.91 7.38 79.80
N ILE A 381 -79.35 8.16 78.80
CA ILE A 381 -80.02 9.45 79.00
C ILE A 381 -81.54 9.33 79.15
N THR A 382 -82.16 8.21 78.74
CA THR A 382 -83.61 8.01 78.86
C THR A 382 -83.96 7.69 80.32
N PRO A 383 -84.68 8.57 81.03
CA PRO A 383 -85.08 8.33 82.42
C PRO A 383 -86.12 7.21 82.52
N LYS A 384 -86.31 6.63 83.71
CA LYS A 384 -87.22 5.48 83.92
C LYS A 384 -88.70 5.84 83.68
N GLU A 385 -88.99 7.12 83.70
CA GLU A 385 -90.28 7.75 83.48
C GLU A 385 -90.63 7.87 81.98
N VAL A 386 -89.67 7.62 81.08
CA VAL A 386 -89.85 7.68 79.62
C VAL A 386 -89.82 6.27 79.01
N ILE A 387 -90.83 5.95 78.22
CA ILE A 387 -90.86 4.74 77.39
C ILE A 387 -90.84 5.13 75.92
N LEU A 388 -89.75 4.79 75.23
CA LEU A 388 -89.63 4.97 73.78
C LEU A 388 -90.37 3.83 73.06
N SER A 389 -91.31 4.20 72.19
CA SER A 389 -92.09 3.24 71.39
C SER A 389 -91.57 3.10 69.97
N LYS A 390 -90.93 4.15 69.42
CA LYS A 390 -90.45 4.15 68.04
C LYS A 390 -89.21 5.02 67.88
N ILE A 391 -88.22 4.48 67.18
CA ILE A 391 -87.02 5.19 66.73
C ILE A 391 -86.97 5.08 65.21
N THR A 392 -86.89 6.21 64.50
CA THR A 392 -86.86 6.21 63.03
C THR A 392 -85.76 7.13 62.53
N VAL A 393 -85.01 6.69 61.51
CA VAL A 393 -83.94 7.46 60.89
C VAL A 393 -84.41 7.90 59.50
N VAL A 394 -84.28 9.18 59.20
CA VAL A 394 -84.59 9.72 57.87
C VAL A 394 -83.34 9.58 56.98
N GLU A 395 -83.36 8.65 56.03
CA GLU A 395 -82.18 8.26 55.22
C GLU A 395 -81.66 9.35 54.27
N ASN A 396 -82.50 10.31 53.86
CA ASN A 396 -82.18 11.31 52.83
C ASN A 396 -81.70 12.67 53.37
N LYS A 397 -81.29 12.76 54.65
CA LYS A 397 -80.71 13.98 55.23
C LYS A 397 -79.31 13.69 55.76
N GLU A 398 -78.33 14.50 55.37
CA GLU A 398 -76.99 14.52 55.99
C GLU A 398 -76.81 15.86 56.72
N PRO A 399 -76.56 15.88 58.04
CA PRO A 399 -76.52 14.73 58.96
C PRO A 399 -77.88 14.03 59.13
N LYS A 400 -77.84 12.69 59.33
CA LYS A 400 -79.03 11.85 59.53
C LYS A 400 -79.89 12.37 60.69
N GLU A 401 -81.19 12.53 60.43
CA GLU A 401 -82.19 12.95 61.42
C GLU A 401 -82.80 11.72 62.09
N LEU A 402 -82.76 11.66 63.42
CA LEU A 402 -83.34 10.64 64.28
C LEU A 402 -84.63 11.17 64.91
N ARG A 403 -85.72 10.42 64.78
CA ARG A 403 -87.00 10.71 65.44
C ARG A 403 -87.28 9.69 66.53
N LEU A 404 -87.58 10.20 67.72
CA LEU A 404 -87.87 9.44 68.93
C LEU A 404 -89.32 9.71 69.32
N ALA A 405 -90.17 8.68 69.28
CA ALA A 405 -91.54 8.77 69.78
C ALA A 405 -91.70 7.88 71.02
N GLY A 406 -92.47 8.35 71.99
CA GLY A 406 -92.62 7.66 73.27
C GLY A 406 -93.71 8.26 74.15
N LYS A 407 -93.84 7.70 75.35
CA LYS A 407 -94.75 8.17 76.41
C LYS A 407 -93.94 8.49 77.66
N ILE A 408 -94.22 9.64 78.27
CA ILE A 408 -93.58 10.10 79.51
C ILE A 408 -94.61 10.13 80.65
N PHE A 409 -94.19 9.76 81.86
CA PHE A 409 -95.05 9.67 83.04
C PHE A 409 -94.48 10.48 84.21
N SER A 410 -95.23 11.43 84.76
CA SER A 410 -94.78 12.20 85.92
C SER A 410 -95.50 11.79 87.20
N LYS A 411 -94.73 11.37 88.21
CA LYS A 411 -95.26 10.96 89.53
C LYS A 411 -95.31 12.09 90.57
N TYR A 412 -94.48 13.11 90.42
CA TYR A 412 -94.28 14.15 91.43
C TYR A 412 -94.28 15.58 90.87
N THR A 413 -94.37 15.76 89.54
CA THR A 413 -94.24 17.05 88.87
C THR A 413 -95.24 17.21 87.70
N ILE A 414 -95.22 18.35 87.00
CA ILE A 414 -96.01 18.55 85.78
C ILE A 414 -95.27 17.87 84.62
N VAL A 415 -96.00 17.14 83.77
CA VAL A 415 -95.43 16.35 82.65
C VAL A 415 -94.55 17.19 81.71
N ASP A 416 -94.94 18.44 81.46
CA ASP A 416 -94.20 19.35 80.58
C ASP A 416 -92.80 19.69 81.11
N LEU A 417 -92.61 19.68 82.44
CA LEU A 417 -91.31 19.93 83.07
C LEU A 417 -90.36 18.75 82.87
N GLU A 418 -90.85 17.51 83.07
CA GLU A 418 -90.06 16.30 82.83
C GLU A 418 -89.70 16.14 81.34
N LEU A 419 -90.63 16.50 80.44
CA LEU A 419 -90.37 16.47 79.01
C LEU A 419 -89.30 17.50 78.61
N SER A 420 -89.33 18.70 79.19
CA SER A 420 -88.32 19.74 78.97
C SER A 420 -86.95 19.33 79.49
N GLN A 421 -86.88 18.68 80.65
CA GLN A 421 -85.64 18.11 81.19
C GLN A 421 -85.09 17.01 80.27
N TYR A 422 -85.95 16.14 79.76
CA TYR A 422 -85.53 15.08 78.83
C TYR A 422 -84.97 15.65 77.51
N LEU A 423 -85.61 16.70 76.96
CA LEU A 423 -85.09 17.42 75.78
C LEU A 423 -83.72 18.05 76.03
N MET A 424 -83.49 18.59 77.23
CA MET A 424 -82.22 19.20 77.61
C MET A 424 -81.09 18.16 77.68
N VAL A 425 -81.33 17.02 78.33
CA VAL A 425 -80.34 15.92 78.41
C VAL A 425 -80.04 15.32 77.04
N LEU A 426 -81.05 15.19 76.17
CA LEU A 426 -80.84 14.79 74.77
C LEU A 426 -79.98 15.82 74.00
N GLY A 427 -80.15 17.11 74.29
CA GLY A 427 -79.39 18.20 73.68
C GLY A 427 -77.91 18.25 74.07
N ASP A 428 -77.59 17.86 75.31
CA ASP A 428 -76.23 17.84 75.85
C ASP A 428 -75.41 16.62 75.40
N SER A 429 -76.04 15.65 74.75
CA SER A 429 -75.36 14.46 74.26
C SER A 429 -74.36 14.76 73.12
N PRO A 430 -73.17 14.13 73.10
CA PRO A 430 -72.21 14.29 72.01
C PRO A 430 -72.71 13.74 70.67
N PHE A 431 -73.70 12.84 70.67
CA PHE A 431 -74.22 12.20 69.47
C PHE A 431 -75.38 12.95 68.82
N PHE A 432 -76.02 13.88 69.54
CA PHE A 432 -77.22 14.57 69.09
C PHE A 432 -76.99 16.09 68.97
N SER A 433 -77.77 16.74 68.11
CA SER A 433 -77.86 18.19 68.00
C SER A 433 -79.24 18.60 67.52
N ASN A 434 -79.62 19.84 67.84
CA ASN A 434 -80.86 20.45 67.39
C ASN A 434 -82.09 19.59 67.76
N VAL A 435 -82.19 19.29 69.06
CA VAL A 435 -83.28 18.50 69.64
C VAL A 435 -84.52 19.38 69.71
N GLN A 436 -85.60 18.95 69.06
CA GLN A 436 -86.86 19.70 68.98
C GLN A 436 -88.04 18.81 69.32
N LEU A 437 -88.96 19.32 70.12
CA LEU A 437 -90.25 18.69 70.37
C LEU A 437 -91.15 18.92 69.15
N VAL A 438 -91.54 17.84 68.49
CA VAL A 438 -92.42 17.86 67.31
C VAL A 438 -93.89 17.91 67.76
N SER A 439 -94.25 17.13 68.77
CA SER A 439 -95.61 17.09 69.33
C SER A 439 -95.60 16.61 70.78
N SER A 440 -96.57 17.07 71.58
CA SER A 440 -96.88 16.52 72.90
C SER A 440 -98.39 16.54 73.13
N GLU A 441 -98.97 15.38 73.43
CA GLU A 441 -100.39 15.22 73.72
C GLU A 441 -100.56 14.62 75.13
N GLN A 442 -101.20 15.35 76.03
CA GLN A 442 -101.48 14.90 77.39
C GLN A 442 -102.62 13.86 77.40
N ASP A 443 -102.40 12.75 78.10
CA ASP A 443 -103.38 11.67 78.24
C ASP A 443 -104.31 11.95 79.42
N MET A 444 -105.48 12.54 79.12
CA MET A 444 -106.47 12.98 80.11
C MET A 444 -107.13 11.83 80.89
N TYR A 445 -106.93 10.56 80.49
CA TYR A 445 -107.54 9.39 81.11
C TYR A 445 -106.56 8.51 81.90
N SER A 446 -105.30 8.94 82.02
CA SER A 446 -104.26 8.20 82.73
C SER A 446 -104.32 8.43 84.24
N ALA A 447 -104.27 7.35 85.03
CA ALA A 447 -104.25 7.41 86.50
C ALA A 447 -102.99 8.11 87.08
N ILE A 448 -101.94 8.25 86.26
CA ILE A 448 -100.73 9.04 86.53
C ILE A 448 -100.57 10.04 85.38
N PRO A 449 -100.32 11.33 85.61
CA PRO A 449 -100.13 12.32 84.54
C PRO A 449 -99.13 11.82 83.50
N ALA A 450 -99.56 11.70 82.25
CA ALA A 450 -98.74 11.18 81.16
C ALA A 450 -98.97 11.96 79.87
N ALA A 451 -97.96 12.01 79.01
CA ALA A 451 -98.07 12.58 77.67
C ALA A 451 -97.36 11.70 76.64
N ASN A 452 -97.95 11.60 75.45
CA ASN A 452 -97.24 11.06 74.28
C ASN A 452 -96.40 12.20 73.69
N PHE A 453 -95.19 11.90 73.25
CA PHE A 453 -94.31 12.87 72.62
C PHE A 453 -93.64 12.33 71.34
N GLU A 454 -93.28 13.24 70.45
CA GLU A 454 -92.35 12.99 69.35
C GLU A 454 -91.24 14.03 69.37
N ILE A 455 -89.97 13.59 69.35
CA ILE A 455 -88.77 14.42 69.40
C ILE A 455 -87.94 14.15 68.14
N ALA A 456 -87.42 15.20 67.51
CA ALA A 456 -86.49 15.10 66.39
C ALA A 456 -85.09 15.59 66.79
N CYS A 457 -84.06 14.82 66.47
CA CYS A 457 -82.65 15.11 66.75
C CYS A 457 -81.80 14.89 65.49
N ARG A 458 -80.73 15.67 65.26
CA ARG A 458 -79.73 15.40 64.21
C ARG A 458 -78.51 14.67 64.77
N MET A 459 -78.02 13.64 64.09
CA MET A 459 -76.85 12.86 64.52
C MET A 459 -75.53 13.54 64.18
N LYS A 460 -74.56 13.51 65.09
CA LYS A 460 -73.17 13.94 64.84
C LYS A 460 -72.29 12.70 64.62
N TYR A 461 -71.60 12.61 63.48
CA TYR A 461 -70.63 11.55 63.16
C TYR A 461 -69.61 11.97 62.10
#